data_AF-A0A416ELX7-F1
#
_entry.id   AF-A0A416ELX7-F1
#
_cell.length_a   1.000
_cell.length_b   1.000
_cell.length_c   1.000
_cell.angle_alpha   90.00
_cell.angle_beta   90.00
_cell.angle_gamma   90.00
#
_symmetry.space_group_name_H-M   'P 1'
#
loop_
_entity.id
_entity.type
_entity.pdbx_description
1 polymer ?
#
loop_
_entity_poly.entity_id
_entity_poly.type
_entity_poly.pdbx_seq_one_letter_code
_entity_poly.pdbx_strand_id
1 'polypeptide(L)'
;MSAWYAEDGIHLSHGKSVRYDRSAQVISWESAAERIGELLESGQFASNVELAEAAGYERSLLAEKLWYLYHDFSEEAREAGYLSCLSEIRGNGFPEETRRLTEQLNDPAFRQTLKEEYAAFWTAYQQDRDLLRFHYHRPREIWENLKDLDLPRRTFSSDLSQVPTVQHFITEDEIDTAMTGGSSFAGGKGRIYAFFMENHTDKEKVRFLKDEYGIGGRSHALSGATHSGEDHDGKGLHYKKQDCPDVHLNWEKVSKRITSLVQKGRYLTEQEQAQYDKIQAEKDLAEEDAIQAQQPEIEEETPKPTFGSSLSSISLW
;
A
#
# COMPACT_ATOMS: atom_id res chain seq x y z
N MET A 1 17.42 -5.98 -14.22
CA MET A 1 16.46 -4.98 -14.70
C MET A 1 15.39 -4.86 -13.64
N SER A 2 15.18 -3.66 -13.11
CA SER A 2 14.14 -3.38 -12.12
C SER A 2 13.00 -2.62 -12.79
N ALA A 3 11.79 -2.71 -12.22
CA ALA A 3 10.59 -2.04 -12.72
C ALA A 3 9.83 -1.37 -11.58
N TRP A 4 9.29 -0.18 -11.83
CA TRP A 4 8.38 0.53 -10.92
C TRP A 4 7.12 0.95 -11.67
N TYR A 5 5.96 0.73 -11.07
CA TYR A 5 4.65 1.02 -11.69
C TYR A 5 4.08 2.30 -11.06
N ALA A 6 3.87 3.30 -11.90
CA ALA A 6 3.35 4.61 -11.52
C ALA A 6 2.14 5.00 -12.38
N GLU A 7 1.49 6.11 -12.07
CA GLU A 7 0.34 6.61 -12.83
C GLU A 7 0.68 6.90 -14.30
N ASP A 8 1.91 7.34 -14.56
CA ASP A 8 2.42 7.70 -15.90
C ASP A 8 3.00 6.51 -16.68
N GLY A 9 3.14 5.33 -16.06
CA GLY A 9 3.55 4.11 -16.75
C GLY A 9 4.49 3.20 -15.96
N ILE A 10 5.20 2.36 -16.70
CA ILE A 10 6.20 1.41 -16.22
C ILE A 10 7.58 2.05 -16.38
N HIS A 11 8.22 2.35 -15.27
CA HIS A 11 9.60 2.83 -15.25
C HIS A 11 10.53 1.62 -15.22
N LEU A 12 11.57 1.61 -16.07
CA LEU A 12 12.55 0.54 -16.19
C LEU A 12 13.98 1.08 -16.04
N SER A 13 14.83 0.38 -15.27
CA SER A 13 16.27 0.65 -15.22
C SER A 13 17.09 -0.65 -15.23
N HIS A 14 18.29 -0.58 -15.81
CA HIS A 14 19.27 -1.67 -15.79
C HIS A 14 19.80 -1.94 -14.37
N GLY A 15 19.63 -1.01 -13.45
CA GLY A 15 19.99 -1.15 -12.04
C GLY A 15 19.00 -2.00 -11.23
N LYS A 16 19.18 -1.97 -9.91
CA LYS A 16 18.29 -2.62 -8.95
C LYS A 16 17.27 -1.65 -8.31
N SER A 17 17.28 -0.37 -8.69
CA SER A 17 16.37 0.69 -8.23
C SER A 17 15.97 1.49 -9.46
N VAL A 18 14.69 1.88 -9.52
CA VAL A 18 14.09 2.64 -10.61
C VAL A 18 13.44 3.91 -10.10
N ARG A 19 12.79 3.88 -8.93
CA ARG A 19 11.89 4.94 -8.45
C ARG A 19 12.49 6.35 -8.44
N TYR A 20 13.82 6.45 -8.33
CA TYR A 20 14.55 7.72 -8.31
C TYR A 20 15.68 7.80 -9.34
N ASP A 21 15.74 6.85 -10.27
CA ASP A 21 16.73 6.85 -11.34
C ASP A 21 16.27 7.81 -12.43
N ARG A 22 16.96 8.94 -12.58
CA ARG A 22 16.67 9.94 -13.63
C ARG A 22 16.92 9.42 -15.04
N SER A 23 17.62 8.28 -15.17
CA SER A 23 17.86 7.59 -16.42
C SER A 23 16.87 6.44 -16.67
N ALA A 24 15.88 6.24 -15.79
CA ALA A 24 14.84 5.25 -16.01
C ALA A 24 14.09 5.55 -17.30
N GLN A 25 13.90 4.53 -18.12
CA GLN A 25 13.03 4.60 -19.27
C GLN A 25 11.59 4.46 -18.80
N VAL A 26 10.71 5.39 -19.20
CA VAL A 26 9.28 5.31 -18.91
C VAL A 26 8.57 4.75 -20.13
N ILE A 27 7.89 3.62 -19.95
CA ILE A 27 6.95 3.06 -20.92
C ILE A 27 5.56 3.45 -20.45
N SER A 28 4.83 4.27 -21.24
CA SER A 28 3.46 4.63 -20.87
C SER A 28 2.55 3.41 -20.86
N TRP A 29 1.40 3.51 -20.18
CA TRP A 29 0.42 2.42 -20.17
C TRP A 29 -0.12 2.10 -21.56
N GLU A 30 -0.25 3.11 -22.44
CA GLU A 30 -0.65 2.92 -23.83
C GLU A 30 0.41 2.13 -24.61
N SER A 31 1.70 2.47 -24.50
CA SER A 31 2.77 1.73 -25.15
C SER A 31 2.91 0.31 -24.60
N ALA A 32 2.68 0.11 -23.29
CA ALA A 32 2.66 -1.22 -22.69
C ALA A 32 1.50 -2.06 -23.25
N ALA A 33 0.31 -1.49 -23.39
CA ALA A 33 -0.84 -2.16 -23.98
C ALA A 33 -0.62 -2.51 -25.46
N GLU A 34 -0.04 -1.59 -26.24
CA GLU A 34 0.35 -1.84 -27.65
C GLU A 34 1.33 -3.01 -27.73
N ARG A 35 2.37 -3.00 -26.89
CA ARG A 35 3.37 -4.06 -26.87
C ARG A 35 2.80 -5.42 -26.47
N ILE A 36 1.88 -5.46 -25.50
CA ILE A 36 1.18 -6.69 -25.13
C ILE A 36 0.33 -7.18 -26.29
N GLY A 37 -0.36 -6.28 -27.01
CA GLY A 37 -1.10 -6.58 -28.23
C GLY A 37 -0.23 -7.25 -29.30
N GLU A 38 0.94 -6.69 -29.58
CA GLU A 38 1.91 -7.29 -30.52
C GLU A 38 2.36 -8.69 -30.08
N LEU A 39 2.63 -8.89 -28.79
CA LEU A 39 3.06 -10.18 -28.24
C LEU A 39 1.93 -11.22 -28.27
N LEU A 40 0.67 -10.80 -28.10
CA LEU A 40 -0.50 -11.67 -28.27
C LEU A 40 -0.68 -12.06 -29.74
N GLU A 41 -0.50 -11.11 -30.67
CA GLU A 41 -0.58 -11.37 -32.11
C GLU A 41 0.54 -12.28 -32.62
N SER A 42 1.75 -12.15 -32.07
CA SER A 42 2.89 -13.02 -32.39
C SER A 42 2.91 -14.35 -31.63
N GLY A 43 1.95 -14.58 -30.72
CA GLY A 43 1.85 -15.81 -29.92
C GLY A 43 2.94 -15.96 -28.85
N GLN A 44 3.55 -14.86 -28.41
CA GLN A 44 4.66 -14.84 -27.46
C GLN A 44 4.26 -14.43 -26.04
N PHE A 45 3.01 -14.03 -25.81
CA PHE A 45 2.55 -13.50 -24.53
C PHE A 45 2.07 -14.57 -23.54
N ALA A 46 1.25 -15.51 -24.01
CA ALA A 46 0.61 -16.54 -23.20
C ALA A 46 0.69 -17.90 -23.90
N SER A 47 0.65 -18.98 -23.12
CA SER A 47 0.65 -20.36 -23.64
C SER A 47 -0.67 -20.71 -24.34
N ASN A 48 -0.63 -21.78 -25.14
CA ASN A 48 -1.81 -22.32 -25.81
C ASN A 48 -2.91 -22.74 -24.82
N VAL A 49 -2.54 -23.28 -23.65
CA VAL A 49 -3.48 -23.67 -22.59
C VAL A 49 -4.12 -22.43 -21.95
N GLU A 50 -3.33 -21.44 -21.57
CA GLU A 50 -3.84 -20.20 -20.97
C GLU A 50 -4.83 -19.50 -21.91
N LEU A 51 -4.52 -19.40 -23.20
CA LEU A 51 -5.42 -18.80 -24.20
C LEU A 51 -6.72 -19.60 -24.39
N ALA A 52 -6.65 -20.94 -24.36
CA ALA A 52 -7.83 -21.80 -24.49
C ALA A 52 -8.74 -21.74 -23.25
N GLU A 53 -8.15 -21.65 -22.06
CA GLU A 53 -8.87 -21.69 -20.79
C GLU A 53 -9.37 -20.31 -20.31
N ALA A 54 -8.75 -19.21 -20.77
CA ALA A 54 -9.03 -17.85 -20.31
C ALA A 54 -10.53 -17.52 -20.26
N ALA A 55 -11.28 -17.84 -21.32
CA ALA A 55 -12.70 -17.55 -21.37
C ALA A 55 -13.51 -18.34 -20.31
N GLY A 56 -13.17 -19.61 -20.11
CA GLY A 56 -13.80 -20.44 -19.08
C GLY A 56 -13.43 -19.98 -17.67
N TYR A 57 -12.18 -19.58 -17.47
CA TYR A 57 -11.67 -19.09 -16.20
C TYR A 57 -12.31 -17.75 -15.77
N GLU A 58 -12.51 -16.80 -16.69
CA GLU A 58 -13.24 -15.56 -16.40
C GLU A 58 -14.67 -15.84 -15.93
N ARG A 59 -15.36 -16.78 -16.58
CA ARG A 59 -16.72 -17.20 -16.16
C ARG A 59 -16.71 -17.89 -14.81
N SER A 60 -15.70 -18.71 -14.50
CA SER A 60 -15.62 -19.39 -13.21
C SER A 60 -15.38 -18.42 -12.07
N LEU A 61 -14.51 -17.42 -12.27
CA LEU A 61 -14.31 -16.34 -11.29
C LEU A 61 -15.59 -15.54 -11.05
N LEU A 62 -16.35 -15.23 -12.10
CA LEU A 62 -17.63 -14.54 -11.95
C LEU A 62 -18.69 -15.42 -11.26
N ALA A 63 -18.76 -16.70 -11.62
CA ALA A 63 -19.67 -17.67 -11.02
C ALA A 63 -19.43 -17.81 -9.51
N GLU A 64 -18.17 -17.88 -9.08
CA GLU A 64 -17.81 -17.93 -7.66
C GLU A 64 -18.24 -16.67 -6.91
N LYS A 65 -17.99 -15.48 -7.48
CA LYS A 65 -18.45 -14.21 -6.89
C LYS A 65 -19.98 -14.14 -6.76
N LEU A 66 -20.71 -14.55 -7.80
CA LEU A 66 -22.18 -14.60 -7.80
C LEU A 66 -22.71 -15.60 -6.77
N TRP A 67 -22.05 -16.76 -6.65
CA TRP A 67 -22.43 -17.80 -5.68
C TRP A 67 -22.30 -17.29 -4.24
N TYR A 68 -21.17 -16.67 -3.88
CA TYR A 68 -21.00 -16.09 -2.55
C TYR A 68 -21.97 -14.93 -2.28
N LEU A 69 -22.16 -14.04 -3.25
CA LEU A 69 -23.09 -12.91 -3.13
C LEU A 69 -24.52 -13.41 -2.90
N TYR A 70 -24.99 -14.35 -3.72
CA TYR A 70 -26.35 -14.90 -3.61
C TYR A 70 -26.56 -15.69 -2.32
N HIS A 71 -25.53 -16.43 -1.87
CA HIS A 71 -25.58 -17.13 -0.60
C HIS A 71 -25.81 -16.17 0.57
N ASP A 72 -25.21 -14.98 0.51
CA ASP A 72 -25.25 -13.96 1.55
C ASP A 72 -26.41 -12.96 1.47
N PHE A 73 -27.41 -13.24 0.63
CA PHE A 73 -28.67 -12.50 0.64
C PHE A 73 -29.35 -12.56 2.01
N SER A 74 -29.89 -11.42 2.44
CA SER A 74 -30.76 -11.33 3.61
C SER A 74 -32.08 -12.08 3.38
N GLU A 75 -32.87 -12.26 4.44
CA GLU A 75 -34.21 -12.87 4.30
C GLU A 75 -35.11 -12.01 3.42
N GLU A 76 -35.06 -10.69 3.59
CA GLU A 76 -35.82 -9.71 2.80
C GLU A 76 -35.45 -9.78 1.31
N ALA A 77 -34.16 -9.89 1.00
CA ALA A 77 -33.70 -10.03 -0.38
C ALA A 77 -34.17 -11.33 -1.03
N ARG A 78 -34.23 -12.42 -0.25
CA ARG A 78 -34.74 -13.73 -0.72
C ARG A 78 -36.25 -13.70 -0.91
N GLU A 79 -37.00 -13.11 0.01
CA GLU A 79 -38.46 -12.96 -0.10
C GLU A 79 -38.86 -12.07 -1.27
N ALA A 80 -38.08 -11.02 -1.55
CA ALA A 80 -38.26 -10.14 -2.71
C ALA A 80 -37.92 -10.83 -4.04
N GLY A 81 -37.30 -12.02 -4.02
CA GLY A 81 -37.01 -12.81 -5.21
C GLY A 81 -35.89 -12.23 -6.09
N TYR A 82 -34.95 -11.48 -5.52
CA TYR A 82 -33.81 -10.99 -6.28
C TYR A 82 -32.95 -12.14 -6.81
N LEU A 83 -32.43 -12.00 -8.03
CA LEU A 83 -31.59 -13.00 -8.70
C LEU A 83 -32.25 -14.39 -8.77
N SER A 84 -33.54 -14.45 -9.09
CA SER A 84 -34.32 -15.68 -9.17
C SER A 84 -33.73 -16.72 -10.15
N CYS A 85 -33.02 -16.27 -11.19
CA CYS A 85 -32.30 -17.15 -12.11
C CYS A 85 -31.15 -17.92 -11.44
N LEU A 86 -30.72 -17.53 -10.23
CA LEU A 86 -29.74 -18.23 -9.40
C LEU A 86 -30.37 -19.15 -8.34
N SER A 87 -31.70 -19.31 -8.34
CA SER A 87 -32.43 -20.11 -7.32
C SER A 87 -32.03 -21.58 -7.22
N GLU A 88 -31.34 -22.12 -8.22
CA GLU A 88 -30.75 -23.46 -8.18
C GLU A 88 -29.58 -23.58 -7.18
N ILE A 89 -28.98 -22.47 -6.77
CA ILE A 89 -27.91 -22.43 -5.76
C ILE A 89 -28.52 -22.70 -4.38
N ARG A 90 -28.22 -23.87 -3.82
CA ARG A 90 -28.68 -24.28 -2.48
C ARG A 90 -27.69 -23.94 -1.38
N GLY A 91 -26.44 -23.60 -1.75
CA GLY A 91 -25.44 -23.04 -0.83
C GLY A 91 -24.57 -24.08 -0.10
N ASN A 92 -24.74 -25.37 -0.40
CA ASN A 92 -23.92 -26.46 0.17
C ASN A 92 -23.23 -27.31 -0.92
N GLY A 93 -23.32 -26.92 -2.19
CA GLY A 93 -22.84 -27.70 -3.32
C GLY A 93 -21.52 -27.22 -3.93
N PHE A 94 -20.70 -26.42 -3.23
CA PHE A 94 -19.37 -26.04 -3.72
C PHE A 94 -18.46 -27.29 -3.81
N PRO A 95 -17.72 -27.51 -4.91
CA PRO A 95 -17.55 -26.66 -6.09
C PRO A 95 -18.50 -26.98 -7.26
N GLU A 96 -19.44 -27.93 -7.13
CA GLU A 96 -20.31 -28.35 -8.24
C GLU A 96 -21.31 -27.27 -8.66
N GLU A 97 -21.85 -26.49 -7.71
CA GLU A 97 -22.78 -25.38 -8.02
C GLU A 97 -22.10 -24.26 -8.82
N THR A 98 -20.85 -23.90 -8.47
CA THR A 98 -20.10 -22.88 -9.20
C THR A 98 -19.70 -23.37 -10.58
N ARG A 99 -19.38 -24.67 -10.76
CA ARG A 99 -19.18 -25.27 -12.10
C ARG A 99 -20.42 -25.19 -12.97
N ARG A 100 -21.59 -25.56 -12.45
CA ARG A 100 -22.86 -25.45 -13.20
C ARG A 100 -23.17 -24.01 -13.57
N LEU A 101 -22.98 -23.06 -12.65
CA LEU A 101 -23.17 -21.64 -12.96
C LEU A 101 -22.17 -21.16 -14.02
N THR A 102 -20.92 -21.62 -13.98
CA THR A 102 -19.91 -21.35 -15.03
C THR A 102 -20.39 -21.85 -16.40
N GLU A 103 -21.00 -23.04 -16.44
CA GLU A 103 -21.58 -23.59 -17.66
C GLU A 103 -22.77 -22.76 -18.16
N GLN A 104 -23.68 -22.37 -17.27
CA GLN A 104 -24.84 -21.51 -17.59
C GLN A 104 -24.41 -20.15 -18.13
N LEU A 105 -23.32 -19.56 -17.61
CA LEU A 105 -22.77 -18.30 -18.11
C LEU A 105 -22.27 -18.37 -19.57
N ASN A 106 -22.12 -19.55 -20.17
CA ASN A 106 -21.87 -19.66 -21.61
C ASN A 106 -23.09 -19.22 -22.45
N ASP A 107 -24.31 -19.39 -21.95
CA ASP A 107 -25.54 -19.09 -22.66
C ASP A 107 -25.84 -17.57 -22.64
N PRO A 108 -25.87 -16.90 -23.80
CA PRO A 108 -26.25 -15.49 -23.88
C PRO A 108 -27.65 -15.19 -23.33
N ALA A 109 -28.61 -16.11 -23.45
CA ALA A 109 -29.96 -15.90 -22.95
C ALA A 109 -30.00 -15.90 -21.41
N PHE A 110 -29.27 -16.82 -20.78
CA PHE A 110 -29.07 -16.83 -19.34
C PHE A 110 -28.38 -15.54 -18.86
N ARG A 111 -27.28 -15.13 -19.52
CA ARG A 111 -26.59 -13.87 -19.18
C ARG A 111 -27.49 -12.66 -19.29
N GLN A 112 -28.36 -12.60 -20.30
CA GLN A 112 -29.31 -11.51 -20.45
C GLN A 112 -30.31 -11.46 -19.29
N THR A 113 -30.87 -12.61 -18.92
CA THR A 113 -31.78 -12.73 -17.76
C THR A 113 -31.08 -12.31 -16.46
N LEU A 114 -29.87 -12.84 -16.23
CA LEU A 114 -29.08 -12.49 -15.06
C LEU A 114 -28.76 -10.99 -14.99
N LYS A 115 -28.45 -10.34 -16.13
CA LYS A 115 -28.21 -8.89 -16.15
C LYS A 115 -29.43 -8.08 -15.76
N GLU A 116 -30.62 -8.46 -16.24
CA GLU A 116 -31.86 -7.76 -15.92
C GLU A 116 -32.20 -7.87 -14.42
N GLU A 117 -32.11 -9.08 -13.87
CA GLU A 117 -32.33 -9.30 -12.43
C GLU A 117 -31.24 -8.62 -11.59
N TYR A 118 -29.98 -8.65 -12.03
CA TYR A 118 -28.88 -8.00 -11.32
C TYR A 118 -28.99 -6.48 -11.35
N ALA A 119 -29.49 -5.88 -12.44
CA ALA A 119 -29.74 -4.45 -12.49
C ALA A 119 -30.82 -4.02 -11.47
N ALA A 120 -31.88 -4.82 -11.32
CA ALA A 120 -32.91 -4.60 -10.31
C ALA A 120 -32.35 -4.72 -8.89
N PHE A 121 -31.59 -5.78 -8.61
CA PHE A 121 -30.89 -5.96 -7.33
C PHE A 121 -29.92 -4.81 -7.04
N TRP A 122 -29.07 -4.43 -8.00
CA TRP A 122 -28.07 -3.38 -7.84
C TRP A 122 -28.72 -2.04 -7.50
N THR A 123 -29.83 -1.69 -8.16
CA THR A 123 -30.60 -0.48 -7.87
C THR A 123 -31.14 -0.49 -6.45
N ALA A 124 -31.68 -1.62 -5.99
CA ALA A 124 -32.19 -1.77 -4.63
C ALA A 124 -31.06 -1.72 -3.59
N TYR A 125 -29.94 -2.40 -3.84
CA TYR A 125 -28.79 -2.45 -2.95
C TYR A 125 -28.11 -1.10 -2.75
N GLN A 126 -28.20 -0.20 -3.73
CA GLN A 126 -27.73 1.18 -3.58
C GLN A 126 -28.56 1.99 -2.58
N GLN A 127 -29.84 1.62 -2.38
CA GLN A 127 -30.75 2.28 -1.46
C GLN A 127 -30.76 1.58 -0.09
N ASP A 128 -30.66 0.26 -0.10
CA ASP A 128 -30.66 -0.59 1.08
C ASP A 128 -29.49 -1.57 1.05
N ARG A 129 -28.49 -1.31 1.89
CA ARG A 129 -27.29 -2.15 1.98
C ARG A 129 -27.55 -3.44 2.76
N ASP A 130 -28.64 -3.52 3.53
CA ASP A 130 -28.94 -4.66 4.39
C ASP A 130 -29.50 -5.86 3.61
N LEU A 131 -29.77 -5.69 2.30
CA LEU A 131 -30.06 -6.80 1.38
C LEU A 131 -28.93 -7.84 1.30
N LEU A 132 -27.71 -7.48 1.72
CA LEU A 132 -26.59 -8.40 1.91
C LEU A 132 -26.18 -8.47 3.38
N ARG A 133 -26.06 -9.69 3.91
CA ARG A 133 -25.57 -9.94 5.28
C ARG A 133 -24.12 -9.49 5.48
N PHE A 134 -23.31 -9.50 4.41
CA PHE A 134 -21.92 -9.07 4.42
C PHE A 134 -21.60 -8.17 3.22
N HIS A 135 -20.75 -7.15 3.42
CA HIS A 135 -20.53 -6.09 2.42
C HIS A 135 -19.17 -6.14 1.69
N TYR A 136 -18.46 -7.27 1.71
CA TYR A 136 -17.16 -7.44 1.04
C TYR A 136 -17.26 -7.89 -0.43
N HIS A 137 -18.45 -8.25 -0.94
CA HIS A 137 -18.67 -8.86 -2.26
C HIS A 137 -18.41 -7.96 -3.49
N ARG A 138 -18.14 -6.67 -3.30
CA ARG A 138 -17.92 -5.66 -4.36
C ARG A 138 -18.96 -5.76 -5.51
N PRO A 139 -20.27 -5.54 -5.27
CA PRO A 139 -21.31 -5.78 -6.28
C PRO A 139 -21.18 -4.97 -7.57
N ARG A 140 -20.53 -3.80 -7.52
CA ARG A 140 -20.19 -3.01 -8.72
C ARG A 140 -19.22 -3.76 -9.64
N GLU A 141 -18.21 -4.42 -9.10
CA GLU A 141 -17.22 -5.19 -9.88
C GLU A 141 -17.88 -6.39 -10.57
N ILE A 142 -18.78 -7.08 -9.86
CA ILE A 142 -19.57 -8.18 -10.43
C ILE A 142 -20.44 -7.69 -11.60
N TRP A 143 -21.06 -6.51 -11.46
CA TRP A 143 -21.86 -5.91 -12.53
C TRP A 143 -21.04 -5.58 -13.78
N GLU A 144 -19.86 -4.98 -13.62
CA GLU A 144 -18.96 -4.69 -14.74
C GLU A 144 -18.52 -5.98 -15.43
N ASN A 145 -18.03 -6.97 -14.67
CA ASN A 145 -17.59 -8.26 -15.21
C ASN A 145 -18.71 -8.99 -15.97
N LEU A 146 -19.96 -8.90 -15.50
CA LEU A 146 -21.10 -9.51 -16.18
C LEU A 146 -21.38 -8.86 -17.55
N LYS A 147 -21.20 -7.53 -17.66
CA LYS A 147 -21.32 -6.81 -18.94
C LYS A 147 -20.16 -7.16 -19.88
N ASP A 148 -18.95 -7.30 -19.34
CA ASP A 148 -17.76 -7.61 -20.12
C ASP A 148 -17.83 -8.98 -20.80
N LEU A 149 -18.59 -9.94 -20.26
CA LEU A 149 -18.80 -11.25 -20.89
C LEU A 149 -19.46 -11.19 -22.28
N ASP A 150 -20.19 -10.10 -22.59
CA ASP A 150 -20.84 -9.91 -23.89
C ASP A 150 -19.99 -9.11 -24.89
N LEU A 151 -18.82 -8.61 -24.47
CA LEU A 151 -17.91 -7.94 -25.38
C LEU A 151 -17.39 -8.93 -26.44
N PRO A 152 -17.23 -8.49 -27.70
CA PRO A 152 -16.67 -9.34 -28.74
C PRO A 152 -15.24 -9.75 -28.36
N ARG A 153 -15.01 -11.06 -28.24
CA ARG A 153 -13.71 -11.60 -27.88
C ARG A 153 -12.79 -11.64 -29.08
N ARG A 154 -11.59 -11.08 -28.93
CA ARG A 154 -10.49 -11.30 -29.86
C ARG A 154 -9.80 -12.61 -29.50
N THR A 155 -9.69 -13.51 -30.47
CA THR A 155 -8.99 -14.78 -30.30
C THR A 155 -7.53 -14.66 -30.72
N PHE A 156 -6.64 -15.24 -29.93
CA PHE A 156 -5.20 -15.32 -30.22
C PHE A 156 -4.76 -16.77 -30.28
N SER A 157 -3.61 -17.04 -30.91
CA SER A 157 -3.01 -18.36 -31.00
C SER A 157 -1.57 -18.30 -30.55
N SER A 158 -1.10 -19.38 -29.91
CA SER A 158 0.29 -19.53 -29.50
C SER A 158 0.72 -20.98 -29.66
N ASP A 159 1.98 -21.19 -30.02
CA ASP A 159 2.63 -22.51 -30.00
C ASP A 159 3.41 -22.75 -28.69
N LEU A 160 3.43 -21.77 -27.78
CA LEU A 160 4.07 -21.90 -26.48
C LEU A 160 3.29 -22.90 -25.63
N SER A 161 3.97 -23.95 -25.19
CA SER A 161 3.45 -24.85 -24.15
C SER A 161 3.56 -24.24 -22.75
N GLN A 162 4.55 -23.37 -22.54
CA GLN A 162 4.78 -22.62 -21.31
C GLN A 162 5.41 -21.27 -21.66
N VAL A 163 5.03 -20.23 -20.92
CA VAL A 163 5.69 -18.92 -21.02
C VAL A 163 7.06 -19.00 -20.35
N PRO A 164 8.14 -18.43 -20.94
CA PRO A 164 9.46 -18.43 -20.32
C PRO A 164 9.42 -17.82 -18.91
N THR A 165 9.96 -18.54 -17.93
CA THR A 165 10.06 -18.05 -16.56
C THR A 165 11.16 -16.99 -16.45
N VAL A 166 10.79 -15.79 -16.01
CA VAL A 166 11.75 -14.74 -15.68
C VAL A 166 12.26 -15.00 -14.27
N GLN A 167 13.58 -14.89 -14.06
CA GLN A 167 14.15 -15.01 -12.72
C GLN A 167 13.77 -13.79 -11.88
N HIS A 168 13.02 -14.00 -10.80
CA HIS A 168 12.61 -12.94 -9.89
C HIS A 168 13.73 -12.60 -8.91
N PHE A 169 13.77 -11.35 -8.45
CA PHE A 169 14.66 -10.91 -7.38
C PHE A 169 14.00 -9.79 -6.58
N ILE A 170 14.45 -9.60 -5.33
CA ILE A 170 14.00 -8.49 -4.48
C ILE A 170 14.76 -7.24 -4.93
N THR A 171 14.05 -6.20 -5.37
CA THR A 171 14.70 -4.97 -5.84
C THR A 171 15.19 -4.12 -4.66
N GLU A 172 16.14 -3.22 -4.93
CA GLU A 172 16.59 -2.27 -3.91
C GLU A 172 15.44 -1.34 -3.51
N ASP A 173 14.55 -0.94 -4.42
CA ASP A 173 13.39 -0.10 -4.07
C ASP A 173 12.45 -0.79 -3.06
N GLU A 174 12.27 -2.11 -3.20
CA GLU A 174 11.48 -2.90 -2.24
C GLU A 174 12.14 -2.90 -0.86
N ILE A 175 13.46 -3.07 -0.83
CA ILE A 175 14.22 -3.07 0.42
C ILE A 175 14.20 -1.68 1.06
N ASP A 176 14.43 -0.61 0.30
CA ASP A 176 14.39 0.76 0.82
C ASP A 176 13.02 1.04 1.42
N THR A 177 11.96 0.73 0.69
CA THR A 177 10.58 0.90 1.15
C THR A 177 10.34 0.14 2.45
N ALA A 178 10.75 -1.12 2.54
CA ALA A 178 10.65 -1.91 3.77
C ALA A 178 11.42 -1.26 4.94
N MET A 179 12.66 -0.80 4.71
CA MET A 179 13.48 -0.14 5.74
C MET A 179 12.86 1.17 6.24
N THR A 180 12.21 1.94 5.35
CA THR A 180 11.49 3.15 5.78
C THR A 180 10.28 2.84 6.66
N GLY A 181 9.87 1.58 6.81
CA GLY A 181 8.84 1.16 7.75
C GLY A 181 9.28 1.14 9.22
N GLY A 182 10.58 1.32 9.52
CA GLY A 182 11.12 1.34 10.88
C GLY A 182 11.21 -0.04 11.57
N SER A 183 11.43 -0.03 12.88
CA SER A 183 11.75 -1.19 13.74
C SER A 183 10.56 -2.04 14.22
N SER A 184 9.38 -1.87 13.61
CA SER A 184 8.12 -2.51 14.05
C SER A 184 7.59 -2.09 15.43
N PHE A 185 8.36 -1.33 16.22
CA PHE A 185 7.89 -0.70 17.45
C PHE A 185 7.11 0.59 17.16
N ALA A 186 6.12 0.89 18.00
CA ALA A 186 5.37 2.14 17.92
C ALA A 186 6.34 3.35 18.01
N GLY A 187 6.25 4.25 17.02
CA GLY A 187 7.14 5.41 16.89
C GLY A 187 8.60 5.09 16.51
N GLY A 188 8.94 3.82 16.23
CA GLY A 188 10.31 3.39 15.93
C GLY A 188 10.90 4.08 14.70
N LYS A 189 10.09 4.27 13.65
CA LYS A 189 10.48 5.05 12.47
C LYS A 189 10.95 6.47 12.83
N GLY A 190 10.20 7.17 13.68
CA GLY A 190 10.54 8.52 14.13
C GLY A 190 11.82 8.56 14.97
N ARG A 191 12.01 7.58 15.87
CA ARG A 191 13.25 7.46 16.66
C ARG A 191 14.48 7.21 15.79
N ILE A 192 14.36 6.32 14.80
CA ILE A 192 15.43 6.06 13.84
C ILE A 192 15.75 7.33 13.06
N TYR A 193 14.75 8.04 12.56
CA TYR A 193 14.97 9.28 11.83
C TYR A 193 15.70 10.33 12.69
N ALA A 194 15.19 10.61 13.90
CA ALA A 194 15.80 11.58 14.82
C ALA A 194 17.26 11.23 15.14
N PHE A 195 17.53 9.96 15.47
CA PHE A 195 18.89 9.50 15.75
C PHE A 195 19.82 9.64 14.54
N PHE A 196 19.33 9.45 13.32
CA PHE A 196 20.16 9.55 12.10
C PHE A 196 20.34 10.99 11.59
N MET A 197 19.53 11.94 12.07
CA MET A 197 19.71 13.38 11.82
C MET A 197 20.84 13.98 12.67
N GLU A 198 21.13 13.39 13.83
CA GLU A 198 22.22 13.80 14.70
C GLU A 198 23.58 13.25 14.24
N ASN A 199 24.67 13.90 14.72
CA ASN A 199 26.04 13.49 14.41
C ASN A 199 26.48 12.30 15.27
N HIS A 200 26.21 11.08 14.77
CA HIS A 200 26.67 9.83 15.38
C HIS A 200 27.68 9.10 14.50
N THR A 201 28.59 8.34 15.13
CA THR A 201 29.52 7.46 14.43
C THR A 201 28.81 6.25 13.82
N ASP A 202 29.41 5.64 12.79
CA ASP A 202 28.86 4.42 12.17
C ASP A 202 28.63 3.28 13.20
N LYS A 203 29.50 3.18 14.22
CA LYS A 203 29.38 2.19 15.29
C LYS A 203 28.18 2.45 16.19
N GLU A 204 27.93 3.71 16.55
CA GLU A 204 26.77 4.10 17.35
C GLU A 204 25.48 3.86 16.58
N LYS A 205 25.43 4.22 15.30
CA LYS A 205 24.28 3.94 14.41
C LYS A 205 23.97 2.45 14.31
N VAL A 206 24.99 1.62 14.12
CA VAL A 206 24.82 0.15 14.06
C VAL A 206 24.31 -0.40 15.39
N ARG A 207 24.85 0.07 16.51
CA ARG A 207 24.42 -0.38 17.84
C ARG A 207 22.99 0.04 18.13
N PHE A 208 22.66 1.30 17.85
CA PHE A 208 21.30 1.82 17.97
C PHE A 208 20.31 0.98 17.18
N LEU A 209 20.59 0.70 15.90
CA LEU A 209 19.69 -0.12 15.09
C LEU A 209 19.48 -1.54 15.64
N LYS A 210 20.53 -2.18 16.17
CA LYS A 210 20.42 -3.50 16.81
C LYS A 210 19.49 -3.47 18.02
N ASP A 211 19.64 -2.45 18.86
CA ASP A 211 18.85 -2.31 20.08
C ASP A 211 17.40 -1.90 19.77
N GLU A 212 17.21 -1.04 18.76
CA GLU A 212 15.91 -0.54 18.32
C GLU A 212 15.07 -1.59 17.57
N TYR A 213 15.68 -2.48 16.78
CA TYR A 213 14.97 -3.57 16.11
C TYR A 213 14.84 -4.83 16.98
N GLY A 214 15.84 -5.16 17.80
CA GLY A 214 15.82 -6.38 18.61
C GLY A 214 15.75 -7.66 17.77
N ILE A 215 14.86 -8.58 18.14
CA ILE A 215 14.59 -9.82 17.41
C ILE A 215 13.10 -9.86 17.09
N GLY A 216 12.78 -10.03 15.81
CA GLY A 216 11.40 -9.99 15.36
C GLY A 216 11.28 -10.21 13.87
N GLY A 217 10.10 -9.96 13.35
CA GLY A 217 9.81 -10.08 11.93
C GLY A 217 8.39 -9.63 11.62
N ARG A 218 8.11 -9.50 10.32
CA ARG A 218 6.81 -9.11 9.79
C ARG A 218 6.54 -9.79 8.46
N SER A 219 5.28 -10.16 8.25
CA SER A 219 4.77 -10.64 6.96
C SER A 219 4.39 -9.45 6.06
N HIS A 220 4.28 -9.71 4.76
CA HIS A 220 3.94 -8.72 3.73
C HIS A 220 4.94 -7.55 3.64
N ALA A 221 6.21 -7.82 3.95
CA ALA A 221 7.23 -6.78 4.15
C ALA A 221 7.73 -6.12 2.85
N LEU A 222 7.60 -6.78 1.69
CA LEU A 222 8.13 -6.29 0.41
C LEU A 222 6.98 -5.96 -0.54
N SER A 223 6.77 -4.68 -0.79
CA SER A 223 5.70 -4.16 -1.67
C SER A 223 4.30 -4.68 -1.36
N GLY A 224 4.03 -5.06 -0.09
CA GLY A 224 2.74 -5.63 0.31
C GLY A 224 2.44 -7.02 -0.28
N ALA A 225 3.43 -7.71 -0.86
CA ALA A 225 3.22 -9.01 -1.47
C ALA A 225 2.83 -10.07 -0.43
N THR A 226 1.77 -10.85 -0.70
CA THR A 226 1.20 -11.84 0.22
C THR A 226 2.23 -12.88 0.70
N HIS A 227 3.17 -13.24 -0.15
CA HIS A 227 4.24 -14.21 0.12
C HIS A 227 5.60 -13.54 0.28
N SER A 228 5.65 -12.45 1.06
CA SER A 228 6.89 -11.78 1.43
C SER A 228 7.01 -11.61 2.93
N GLY A 229 8.24 -11.56 3.43
CA GLY A 229 8.52 -11.39 4.85
C GLY A 229 9.87 -10.73 5.10
N GLU A 230 9.97 -10.09 6.26
CA GLU A 230 11.20 -9.58 6.83
C GLU A 230 11.38 -10.24 8.19
N ASP A 231 12.51 -10.91 8.40
CA ASP A 231 12.98 -11.33 9.71
C ASP A 231 14.16 -10.43 10.10
N HIS A 232 14.32 -10.12 11.39
CA HIS A 232 15.48 -9.38 11.87
C HIS A 232 15.99 -9.92 13.20
N ASP A 233 17.31 -9.94 13.32
CA ASP A 233 18.02 -10.46 14.48
C ASP A 233 19.31 -9.69 14.73
N GLY A 234 20.12 -10.14 15.69
CA GLY A 234 21.42 -9.52 16.00
C GLY A 234 22.41 -9.48 14.82
N LYS A 235 22.16 -10.21 13.72
CA LYS A 235 23.01 -10.23 12.52
C LYS A 235 22.56 -9.22 11.47
N GLY A 236 21.26 -8.93 11.38
CA GLY A 236 20.74 -7.93 10.44
C GLY A 236 19.29 -8.15 10.05
N LEU A 237 18.95 -7.62 8.87
CA LEU A 237 17.65 -7.82 8.22
C LEU A 237 17.74 -8.96 7.21
N HIS A 238 16.71 -9.79 7.15
CA HIS A 238 16.58 -10.93 6.25
C HIS A 238 15.24 -10.80 5.52
N TYR A 239 15.31 -10.62 4.20
CA TYR A 239 14.14 -10.45 3.36
C TYR A 239 13.90 -11.71 2.52
N LYS A 240 12.64 -12.15 2.50
CA LYS A 240 12.18 -13.30 1.74
C LYS A 240 10.98 -12.91 0.88
N LYS A 241 10.96 -13.40 -0.36
CA LYS A 241 9.85 -13.24 -1.30
C LYS A 241 9.75 -14.50 -2.14
N GLN A 242 8.52 -14.96 -2.40
CA GLN A 242 8.27 -16.12 -3.23
C GLN A 242 9.01 -16.02 -4.58
N ASP A 243 9.63 -17.12 -4.99
CA ASP A 243 10.39 -17.27 -6.24
C ASP A 243 11.59 -16.31 -6.41
N CYS A 244 12.01 -15.62 -5.34
CA CYS A 244 13.20 -14.78 -5.29
C CYS A 244 14.28 -15.39 -4.39
N PRO A 245 15.57 -15.17 -4.68
CA PRO A 245 16.64 -15.42 -3.72
C PRO A 245 16.49 -14.54 -2.47
N ASP A 246 16.78 -15.11 -1.30
CA ASP A 246 16.79 -14.40 -0.03
C ASP A 246 17.85 -13.29 -0.02
N VAL A 247 17.52 -12.17 0.62
CA VAL A 247 18.44 -11.04 0.80
C VAL A 247 18.77 -10.86 2.27
N HIS A 248 20.05 -11.00 2.61
CA HIS A 248 20.57 -10.73 3.95
C HIS A 248 21.40 -9.45 3.99
N LEU A 249 21.02 -8.52 4.86
CA LEU A 249 21.70 -7.25 5.07
C LEU A 249 22.16 -7.13 6.52
N ASN A 250 23.47 -7.11 6.71
CA ASN A 250 24.04 -6.85 8.02
C ASN A 250 23.76 -5.41 8.48
N TRP A 251 23.83 -5.18 9.79
CA TRP A 251 23.51 -3.87 10.38
C TRP A 251 24.38 -2.71 9.86
N GLU A 252 25.62 -2.97 9.44
CA GLU A 252 26.47 -1.96 8.81
C GLU A 252 25.91 -1.47 7.48
N LYS A 253 25.45 -2.40 6.62
CA LYS A 253 24.79 -2.05 5.35
C LYS A 253 23.48 -1.32 5.60
N VAL A 254 22.68 -1.79 6.56
CA VAL A 254 21.41 -1.15 6.94
C VAL A 254 21.66 0.29 7.41
N SER A 255 22.64 0.51 8.30
CA SER A 255 23.03 1.84 8.79
C SER A 255 23.43 2.79 7.67
N LYS A 256 24.31 2.35 6.76
CA LYS A 256 24.72 3.16 5.59
C LYS A 256 23.55 3.52 4.70
N ARG A 257 22.63 2.58 4.52
CA ARG A 257 21.47 2.74 3.66
C ARG A 257 20.46 3.72 4.24
N ILE A 258 20.09 3.56 5.51
CA ILE A 258 19.24 4.52 6.24
C ILE A 258 19.87 5.91 6.25
N THR A 259 21.18 6.02 6.51
CA THR A 259 21.90 7.31 6.42
C THR A 259 21.71 7.95 5.05
N SER A 260 21.85 7.19 3.96
CA SER A 260 21.65 7.70 2.61
C SER A 260 20.20 8.13 2.35
N LEU A 261 19.21 7.37 2.84
CA LEU A 261 17.80 7.70 2.71
C LEU A 261 17.46 9.00 3.45
N VAL A 262 17.95 9.16 4.69
CA VAL A 262 17.75 10.37 5.50
C VAL A 262 18.38 11.58 4.81
N GLN A 263 19.65 11.49 4.39
CA GLN A 263 20.35 12.58 3.70
C GLN A 263 19.70 13.00 2.38
N LYS A 264 19.05 12.07 1.68
CA LYS A 264 18.33 12.34 0.44
C LYS A 264 16.90 12.82 0.66
N GLY A 265 16.43 12.93 1.90
CA GLY A 265 15.03 13.27 2.22
C GLY A 265 14.04 12.19 1.79
N ARG A 266 14.44 10.91 1.82
CA ARG A 266 13.64 9.76 1.32
C ARG A 266 13.23 8.78 2.42
N TYR A 267 13.59 9.05 3.68
CA TYR A 267 13.24 8.16 4.79
C TYR A 267 11.82 8.38 5.31
N LEU A 268 11.39 9.64 5.38
CA LEU A 268 10.02 10.04 5.71
C LEU A 268 9.29 10.44 4.43
N THR A 269 7.99 10.14 4.37
CA THR A 269 7.08 10.74 3.38
C THR A 269 6.84 12.22 3.71
N GLU A 270 6.35 13.01 2.75
CA GLU A 270 6.03 14.43 2.98
C GLU A 270 5.06 14.63 4.15
N GLN A 271 4.06 13.76 4.28
CA GLN A 271 3.10 13.79 5.38
C GLN A 271 3.75 13.46 6.72
N GLU A 272 4.60 12.43 6.77
CA GLU A 272 5.33 12.06 7.99
C GLU A 272 6.35 13.11 8.40
N GLN A 273 7.01 13.75 7.44
CA GLN A 273 7.93 14.86 7.68
C GLN A 273 7.18 16.05 8.30
N ALA A 274 6.03 16.43 7.73
CA ALA A 274 5.21 17.51 8.29
C ALA A 274 4.72 17.20 9.72
N GLN A 275 4.37 15.94 10.00
CA GLN A 275 4.01 15.50 11.35
C GLN A 275 5.21 15.57 12.31
N TYR A 276 6.38 15.12 11.86
CA TYR A 276 7.61 15.20 12.64
C TYR A 276 7.98 16.64 12.98
N ASP A 277 7.97 17.53 11.98
CA ASP A 277 8.31 18.94 12.14
C ASP A 277 7.33 19.64 13.11
N LYS A 278 6.04 19.30 13.04
CA LYS A 278 5.03 19.80 13.99
C LYS A 278 5.32 19.34 15.42
N ILE A 279 5.62 18.06 15.63
CA ILE A 279 5.95 17.52 16.96
C ILE A 279 7.22 18.19 17.50
N GLN A 280 8.21 18.45 16.64
CA GLN A 280 9.45 19.11 17.07
C GLN A 280 9.20 20.57 17.46
N ALA A 281 8.44 21.33 16.68
CA ALA A 281 8.08 22.70 17.02
C ALA A 281 7.29 22.80 18.34
N GLU A 282 6.38 21.85 18.61
CA GLU A 282 5.65 21.77 19.87
C GLU A 282 6.58 21.47 21.06
N LYS A 283 7.60 20.62 20.86
CA LYS A 283 8.61 20.34 21.91
C LYS A 283 9.49 21.54 22.19
N ASP A 284 9.97 22.23 21.15
CA ASP A 284 10.83 23.39 21.30
C ASP A 284 10.08 24.51 22.04
N LEU A 285 8.80 24.74 21.71
CA LEU A 285 7.93 25.69 22.43
C LEU A 285 7.74 25.29 23.90
N ALA A 286 7.50 24.00 24.18
CA ALA A 286 7.35 23.51 25.55
C ALA A 286 8.65 23.63 26.37
N GLU A 287 9.81 23.48 25.73
CA GLU A 287 11.11 23.68 26.37
C GLU A 287 11.38 25.17 26.64
N GLU A 288 11.03 26.07 25.72
CA GLU A 288 11.07 27.52 25.94
C GLU A 288 10.15 27.96 27.08
N ASP A 289 8.90 27.47 27.13
CA ASP A 289 7.95 27.74 28.21
C ASP A 289 8.48 27.22 29.56
N ALA A 290 9.09 26.03 29.58
CA ALA A 290 9.69 25.46 30.79
C ALA A 290 10.90 26.25 31.29
N ILE A 291 11.70 26.82 30.38
CA ILE A 291 12.83 27.70 30.70
C ILE A 291 12.33 29.05 31.23
N GLN A 292 11.28 29.63 30.62
CA GLN A 292 10.67 30.88 31.09
C GLN A 292 10.02 30.71 32.47
N ALA A 293 9.35 29.59 32.73
CA ALA A 293 8.73 29.29 34.03
C ALA A 293 9.75 29.08 35.17
N GLN A 294 11.04 28.91 34.86
CA GLN A 294 12.12 28.76 35.85
C GLN A 294 12.93 30.05 36.10
N GLN A 295 12.62 31.16 35.41
CA GLN A 295 13.23 32.46 35.73
C GLN A 295 12.53 33.07 36.96
N PRO A 296 13.26 33.46 38.03
CA PRO A 296 12.64 34.11 39.19
C PRO A 296 12.14 35.51 38.82
N GLU A 297 10.87 35.81 39.13
CA GLU A 297 10.35 37.18 39.14
C GLU A 297 11.25 38.05 40.03
N ILE A 298 12.00 38.97 39.43
CA ILE A 298 12.70 40.01 40.17
C ILE A 298 11.62 41.01 40.60
N GLU A 299 11.17 40.94 41.85
CA GLU A 299 10.36 41.99 42.48
C GLU A 299 11.12 43.32 42.40
N GLU A 300 10.56 44.29 41.65
CA GLU A 300 11.01 45.68 41.68
C GLU A 300 10.74 46.29 43.06
N GLU A 301 11.76 46.33 43.90
CA GLU A 301 11.75 47.13 45.14
C GLU A 301 11.75 48.63 44.78
N THR A 302 10.58 49.25 44.83
CA THR A 302 10.43 50.71 44.70
C THR A 302 11.22 51.46 45.81
N PRO A 303 12.06 52.47 45.50
CA PRO A 303 12.83 53.16 46.52
C PRO A 303 11.97 54.22 47.25
N LYS A 304 12.02 54.22 48.58
CA LYS A 304 11.44 55.25 49.47
C LYS A 304 12.11 56.62 49.27
N PRO A 305 11.38 57.74 49.37
CA PRO A 305 11.95 59.07 49.20
C PRO A 305 12.62 59.55 50.49
N THR A 306 13.90 59.90 50.41
CA THR A 306 14.61 60.66 51.46
C THR A 306 14.47 62.15 51.20
N PHE A 307 13.74 62.84 52.08
CA PHE A 307 13.71 64.30 52.18
C PHE A 307 15.07 64.84 52.62
N GLY A 308 15.69 65.69 51.79
CA GLY A 308 16.82 66.53 52.17
C GLY A 308 16.37 67.98 52.32
N SER A 309 16.45 68.55 53.52
CA SER A 309 16.33 69.99 53.75
C SER A 309 17.68 70.58 54.14
N SER A 310 18.18 71.52 53.35
CA SER A 310 19.06 72.63 53.77
C SER A 310 19.24 73.54 52.55
N LEU A 311 18.40 74.57 52.39
CA LEU A 311 18.72 75.97 52.70
C LEU A 311 19.93 76.52 51.94
N SER A 312 19.65 77.38 50.95
CA SER A 312 20.48 78.54 50.60
C SER A 312 19.54 79.65 50.13
N SER A 313 19.69 80.79 50.79
CA SER A 313 18.80 81.94 50.75
C SER A 313 19.03 82.85 49.53
N ILE A 314 18.12 83.83 49.42
CA ILE A 314 18.29 85.21 48.89
C ILE A 314 17.66 85.49 47.51
N SER A 315 16.42 85.98 47.62
CA SER A 315 15.95 87.33 47.23
C SER A 315 15.80 87.76 45.76
N LEU A 316 14.58 88.31 45.53
CA LEU A 316 14.23 89.53 44.76
C LEU A 316 14.58 89.47 43.26
N TRP A 317 13.65 89.50 42.30
CA TRP A 317 12.40 90.27 42.17
C TRP A 317 11.35 89.48 41.39
#